data_AF-A0A841F9L2-F1
#
_entry.id   AF-A0A841F9L2-F1
#
_cell.length_a   1.000
_cell.length_b   1.000
_cell.length_c   1.000
_cell.angle_alpha   90.00
_cell.angle_beta   90.00
_cell.angle_gamma   90.00
#
_symmetry.space_group_name_H-M   'P 1'
#
loop_
_entity.id
_entity.type
_entity.pdbx_description
1 polymer ?
#
loop_
_entity_poly.entity_id
_entity_poly.type
_entity_poly.pdbx_seq_one_letter_code
_entity_poly.pdbx_strand_id
1 'polypeptide(L)'
;MLTWDSDVWGKLSGPYGSAENVPKLLQQLEQEYSQEVFDKLFQEFLFHQNSIYTATYAVMPFLAQLASSVTDIEVRTNLFIHCGIIEASRDEQHQNPFPESWGELADVVGSASCTQMYNDYMKAIDQIKSLTVEVLDYASQSSADDIEKRYLLIADAAFRQSCNVANMLLTFIEGEEYVTVCPACGEDVYIWPQEDQTAPLQAYEHDPVFNPEQQPYAITPASSLEDDPETKALAEQTSRIGDQTLAAHLPYLAGTTTCPACREAFSIWPALLDTFTV
;
A
#
# COMPACT_ATOMS: atom_id res chain seq x y z
N MET A 1 9.85 -12.10 -19.06
CA MET A 1 10.33 -10.72 -18.90
C MET A 1 10.61 -10.15 -20.29
N LEU A 2 10.32 -8.88 -20.54
CA LEU A 2 10.65 -8.23 -21.83
C LEU A 2 12.18 -8.19 -22.02
N THR A 3 12.65 -8.24 -23.27
CA THR A 3 14.07 -8.03 -23.56
C THR A 3 14.38 -6.53 -23.59
N TRP A 4 15.63 -6.17 -23.31
CA TRP A 4 16.09 -4.77 -23.27
C TRP A 4 15.92 -4.02 -24.58
N ASP A 5 16.06 -4.73 -25.70
CA ASP A 5 16.00 -4.24 -27.07
C ASP A 5 14.60 -4.34 -27.69
N SER A 6 13.58 -4.70 -26.89
CA SER A 6 12.22 -4.85 -27.39
C SER A 6 11.60 -3.50 -27.75
N ASP A 7 11.10 -3.37 -28.97
CA ASP A 7 10.32 -2.19 -29.42
C ASP A 7 9.03 -1.98 -28.60
N VAL A 8 8.61 -2.99 -27.82
CA VAL A 8 7.44 -2.91 -26.91
C VAL A 8 7.62 -1.79 -25.89
N TRP A 9 8.83 -1.51 -25.41
CA TRP A 9 9.07 -0.44 -24.43
C TRP A 9 8.56 0.92 -24.88
N GLY A 10 8.71 1.26 -26.17
CA GLY A 10 8.19 2.50 -26.74
C GLY A 10 6.66 2.51 -26.94
N LYS A 11 5.98 1.40 -26.67
CA LYS A 11 4.51 1.25 -26.70
C LYS A 11 3.89 1.23 -25.32
N LEU A 12 4.70 1.07 -24.27
CA LEU A 12 4.24 1.14 -22.89
C LEU A 12 4.15 2.60 -22.45
N SER A 13 3.20 2.85 -21.57
CA SER A 13 2.93 4.13 -20.94
C SER A 13 3.38 4.13 -19.48
N GLY A 14 3.89 5.28 -19.04
CA GLY A 14 4.02 5.70 -17.64
C GLY A 14 3.27 7.03 -17.41
N PRO A 15 3.42 7.65 -16.23
CA PRO A 15 2.72 8.88 -15.87
C PRO A 15 2.87 10.02 -16.88
N TYR A 16 4.07 10.15 -17.46
CA TYR A 16 4.44 11.27 -18.34
C TYR A 16 4.63 10.87 -19.81
N GLY A 17 4.17 9.67 -20.20
CA GLY A 17 4.19 9.21 -21.59
C GLY A 17 4.97 7.90 -21.79
N SER A 18 5.78 7.84 -22.84
CA SER A 18 6.45 6.61 -23.31
C SER A 18 7.47 6.05 -22.31
N ALA A 19 7.55 4.72 -22.20
CA ALA A 19 8.53 4.00 -21.39
C ALA A 19 9.84 3.64 -22.14
N GLU A 20 10.10 4.23 -23.31
CA GLU A 20 11.28 3.91 -24.14
C GLU A 20 12.63 4.02 -23.41
N ASN A 21 12.71 4.88 -22.39
CA ASN A 21 13.94 5.12 -21.63
C ASN A 21 14.10 4.20 -20.41
N VAL A 22 13.07 3.44 -20.05
CA VAL A 22 13.07 2.54 -18.88
C VAL A 22 14.17 1.48 -18.94
N PRO A 23 14.42 0.78 -20.08
CA PRO A 23 15.48 -0.22 -20.17
C PRO A 23 16.85 0.32 -19.75
N LYS A 24 17.16 1.57 -20.10
CA LYS A 24 18.44 2.21 -19.76
C LYS A 24 18.58 2.46 -18.25
N LEU A 25 17.48 2.78 -17.55
CA LEU A 25 17.49 2.96 -16.10
C LEU A 25 17.64 1.61 -15.38
N LEU A 26 16.92 0.59 -15.84
CA LEU A 26 17.02 -0.77 -15.30
C LEU A 26 18.42 -1.36 -15.45
N GLN A 27 19.07 -1.17 -16.61
CA GLN A 27 20.45 -1.60 -16.82
C GLN A 27 21.45 -0.89 -15.89
N GLN A 28 21.21 0.38 -15.55
CA GLN A 28 22.03 1.09 -14.57
C GLN A 28 21.86 0.48 -13.17
N LEU A 29 20.61 0.24 -12.75
CA LEU A 29 20.31 -0.39 -11.47
C LEU A 29 20.88 -1.81 -11.36
N GLU A 30 20.88 -2.59 -12.45
CA GLU A 30 21.46 -3.93 -12.49
C GLU A 30 22.99 -3.92 -12.36
N GLN A 31 23.66 -2.90 -12.90
CA GLN A 31 25.11 -2.75 -12.77
C GLN A 31 25.51 -2.32 -11.36
N GLU A 32 24.82 -1.31 -10.84
CA GLU A 32 25.02 -0.76 -9.51
C GLU A 32 23.73 -0.10 -9.04
N TYR A 33 23.18 -0.57 -7.91
CA TYR A 33 21.99 0.04 -7.34
C TYR A 33 22.29 1.49 -6.94
N SER A 34 21.43 2.40 -7.37
CA SER A 34 21.49 3.82 -7.01
C SER A 34 20.08 4.28 -6.65
N GLN A 35 19.93 4.84 -5.44
CA GLN A 35 18.63 5.35 -4.99
C GLN A 35 18.11 6.45 -5.92
N GLU A 36 18.98 7.35 -6.39
CA GLU A 36 18.59 8.42 -7.33
C GLU A 36 18.01 7.86 -8.65
N VAL A 37 18.64 6.81 -9.19
CA VAL A 37 18.16 6.16 -10.41
C VAL A 37 16.85 5.43 -10.17
N PHE A 38 16.70 4.78 -9.00
CA PHE A 38 15.48 4.09 -8.62
C PHE A 38 14.32 5.07 -8.39
N ASP A 39 14.53 6.15 -7.64
CA ASP A 39 13.54 7.19 -7.39
C ASP A 39 13.06 7.82 -8.71
N LYS A 40 14.00 8.10 -9.61
CA LYS A 40 13.68 8.57 -10.96
C LYS A 40 12.82 7.58 -11.73
N LEU A 41 13.21 6.30 -11.76
CA LEU A 41 12.44 5.26 -12.41
C LEU A 41 11.01 5.21 -11.84
N PHE A 42 10.90 5.15 -10.50
CA PHE A 42 9.64 5.03 -9.79
C PHE A 42 8.71 6.20 -10.09
N GLN A 43 9.17 7.43 -9.86
CA GLN A 43 8.35 8.65 -9.96
C GLN A 43 8.05 9.06 -11.41
N GLU A 44 8.99 8.87 -12.34
CA GLU A 44 8.80 9.31 -13.73
C GLU A 44 8.07 8.27 -14.60
N PHE A 45 8.14 6.97 -14.26
CA PHE A 45 7.67 5.89 -15.14
C PHE A 45 6.72 4.90 -14.50
N LEU A 46 6.79 4.64 -13.18
CA LEU A 46 6.07 3.52 -12.58
C LEU A 46 4.83 3.94 -11.80
N PHE A 47 4.88 5.08 -11.13
CA PHE A 47 3.88 5.41 -10.12
C PHE A 47 3.70 6.92 -9.99
N HIS A 48 2.44 7.36 -10.04
CA HIS A 48 2.08 8.75 -9.78
C HIS A 48 0.62 8.84 -9.35
N GLN A 49 0.33 9.62 -8.29
CA GLN A 49 -1.01 9.85 -7.77
C GLN A 49 -1.82 8.55 -7.54
N ASN A 50 -1.19 7.56 -6.90
CA ASN A 50 -1.81 6.26 -6.61
C ASN A 50 -2.30 5.49 -7.84
N SER A 51 -1.67 5.70 -9.00
CA SER A 51 -1.94 4.97 -10.23
C SER A 51 -0.70 4.26 -10.75
N ILE A 52 -0.91 3.07 -11.32
CA ILE A 52 0.11 2.28 -12.01
C ILE A 52 -0.18 2.21 -13.52
N TYR A 53 0.83 1.87 -14.31
CA TYR A 53 0.79 1.98 -15.77
C TYR A 53 1.35 0.73 -16.43
N THR A 54 1.16 0.58 -17.74
CA THR A 54 1.67 -0.59 -18.48
C THR A 54 3.19 -0.78 -18.35
N ALA A 55 3.95 0.32 -18.20
CA ALA A 55 5.38 0.27 -17.86
C ALA A 55 5.65 -0.39 -16.50
N THR A 56 4.82 -0.11 -15.48
CA THR A 56 4.93 -0.69 -14.14
C THR A 56 4.89 -2.21 -14.20
N TYR A 57 3.96 -2.78 -14.97
CA TYR A 57 3.84 -4.22 -15.15
C TYR A 57 5.07 -4.84 -15.82
N ALA A 58 5.62 -4.17 -16.83
CA ALA A 58 6.83 -4.62 -17.51
C ALA A 58 8.08 -4.56 -16.63
N VAL A 59 8.13 -3.61 -15.69
CA VAL A 59 9.30 -3.33 -14.84
C VAL A 59 9.39 -4.27 -13.64
N MET A 60 8.25 -4.67 -13.06
CA MET A 60 8.23 -5.49 -11.84
C MET A 60 9.11 -6.75 -11.88
N PRO A 61 9.17 -7.55 -12.97
CA PRO A 61 10.08 -8.70 -13.04
C PRO A 61 11.55 -8.33 -12.84
N PHE A 62 11.98 -7.16 -13.31
CA PHE A 62 13.35 -6.69 -13.14
C PHE A 62 13.61 -6.25 -11.69
N LEU A 63 12.65 -5.56 -11.05
CA LEU A 63 12.77 -5.17 -9.64
C LEU A 63 12.81 -6.40 -8.73
N ALA A 64 12.01 -7.43 -9.01
CA ALA A 64 12.04 -8.70 -8.29
C ALA A 64 13.38 -9.43 -8.44
N GLN A 65 13.93 -9.46 -9.67
CA GLN A 65 15.25 -10.01 -9.93
C GLN A 65 16.34 -9.24 -9.18
N LEU A 66 16.29 -7.91 -9.20
CA LEU A 66 17.23 -7.03 -8.50
C LEU A 66 17.17 -7.25 -6.99
N ALA A 67 15.98 -7.29 -6.40
CA ALA A 67 15.79 -7.56 -4.97
C ALA A 67 16.36 -8.93 -4.56
N SER A 68 16.33 -9.90 -5.47
CA SER A 68 16.87 -11.25 -5.22
C SER A 68 18.39 -11.35 -5.41
N SER A 69 18.99 -10.47 -6.23
CA SER A 69 20.42 -10.52 -6.54
C SER A 69 21.26 -9.68 -5.58
N VAL A 70 20.73 -8.57 -5.08
CA VAL A 70 21.43 -7.72 -4.10
C VAL A 70 21.44 -8.38 -2.73
N THR A 71 22.53 -8.23 -1.98
CA THR A 71 22.65 -8.74 -0.60
C THR A 71 22.40 -7.66 0.45
N ASP A 72 22.36 -6.40 0.03
CA ASP A 72 22.10 -5.27 0.91
C ASP A 72 20.63 -5.28 1.35
N ILE A 73 20.42 -5.43 2.66
CA ILE A 73 19.08 -5.53 3.24
C ILE A 73 18.33 -4.20 3.18
N GLU A 74 19.01 -3.06 3.19
CA GLU A 74 18.37 -1.75 3.07
C GLU A 74 17.80 -1.58 1.65
N VAL A 75 18.57 -1.98 0.64
CA VAL A 75 18.11 -2.00 -0.77
C VAL A 75 16.94 -2.97 -0.95
N ARG A 76 17.00 -4.17 -0.37
CA ARG A 76 15.89 -5.13 -0.42
C ARG A 76 14.62 -4.58 0.24
N THR A 77 14.78 -3.93 1.39
CA THR A 77 13.70 -3.29 2.14
C THR A 77 13.07 -2.16 1.33
N ASN A 78 13.89 -1.31 0.70
CA ASN A 78 13.42 -0.24 -0.17
C ASN A 78 12.62 -0.79 -1.37
N LEU A 79 13.15 -1.79 -2.06
CA LEU A 79 12.46 -2.46 -3.18
C LEU A 79 11.16 -3.13 -2.71
N PHE A 80 11.16 -3.81 -1.56
CA PHE A 80 9.98 -4.45 -0.99
C PHE A 80 8.85 -3.44 -0.75
N ILE A 81 9.16 -2.30 -0.12
CA ILE A 81 8.20 -1.22 0.16
C ILE A 81 7.59 -0.69 -1.14
N HIS A 82 8.43 -0.26 -2.09
CA HIS A 82 7.94 0.39 -3.31
C HIS A 82 7.15 -0.57 -4.21
N CYS A 83 7.54 -1.84 -4.26
CA CYS A 83 6.80 -2.85 -4.99
C CYS A 83 5.47 -3.19 -4.30
N GLY A 84 5.42 -3.11 -2.97
CA GLY A 84 4.18 -3.24 -2.21
C GLY A 84 3.21 -2.06 -2.44
N ILE A 85 3.72 -0.83 -2.52
CA ILE A 85 2.91 0.37 -2.85
C ILE A 85 2.31 0.24 -4.27
N ILE A 86 3.11 -0.22 -5.24
CA ILE A 86 2.63 -0.53 -6.59
C ILE A 86 1.49 -1.56 -6.53
N GLU A 87 1.66 -2.65 -5.78
CA GLU A 87 0.66 -3.71 -5.67
C GLU A 87 -0.62 -3.23 -4.94
N ALA A 88 -0.50 -2.39 -3.93
CA ALA A 88 -1.64 -1.78 -3.23
C ALA A 88 -2.53 -0.94 -4.17
N SER A 89 -1.91 -0.33 -5.19
CA SER A 89 -2.57 0.55 -6.17
C SER A 89 -2.99 -0.17 -7.45
N ARG A 90 -3.02 -1.50 -7.44
CA ARG A 90 -3.48 -2.28 -8.58
C ARG A 90 -5.01 -2.33 -8.57
N ASP A 91 -5.67 -1.48 -9.36
CA ASP A 91 -7.14 -1.38 -9.37
C ASP A 91 -7.85 -2.59 -10.02
N GLU A 92 -7.31 -3.12 -11.11
CA GLU A 92 -7.93 -4.23 -11.87
C GLU A 92 -7.46 -5.62 -11.38
N GLN A 93 -7.60 -5.87 -10.08
CA GLN A 93 -7.20 -7.13 -9.48
C GLN A 93 -8.03 -8.30 -10.05
N HIS A 94 -7.38 -9.44 -10.22
CA HIS A 94 -8.01 -10.71 -10.65
C HIS A 94 -8.55 -10.75 -12.09
N GLN A 95 -8.24 -9.78 -12.94
CA GLN A 95 -8.53 -9.89 -14.36
C GLN A 95 -7.55 -10.84 -15.08
N ASN A 96 -8.08 -11.69 -15.94
CA ASN A 96 -7.35 -12.72 -16.69
C ASN A 96 -7.84 -12.67 -18.15
N PRO A 97 -6.94 -12.56 -19.15
CA PRO A 97 -5.48 -12.75 -19.09
C PRO A 97 -4.63 -11.51 -18.78
N PHE A 98 -5.22 -10.32 -18.79
CA PHE A 98 -4.61 -9.04 -18.43
C PHE A 98 -5.74 -7.99 -18.24
N PRO A 99 -5.44 -6.80 -17.68
CA PRO A 99 -6.42 -5.73 -17.48
C PRO A 99 -7.19 -5.32 -18.76
N GLU A 100 -8.51 -5.12 -18.67
CA GLU A 100 -9.37 -4.71 -19.80
C GLU A 100 -8.89 -3.40 -20.42
N SER A 101 -8.33 -2.50 -19.61
CA SER A 101 -7.71 -1.24 -20.05
C SER A 101 -6.57 -1.41 -21.06
N TRP A 102 -6.02 -2.61 -21.23
CA TRP A 102 -4.93 -2.86 -22.18
C TRP A 102 -5.40 -3.21 -23.60
N GLY A 103 -6.69 -3.06 -23.92
CA GLY A 103 -7.21 -3.34 -25.27
C GLY A 103 -6.39 -2.70 -26.40
N GLU A 104 -6.10 -1.40 -26.28
CA GLU A 104 -5.29 -0.67 -27.27
C GLU A 104 -3.84 -1.18 -27.34
N LEU A 105 -3.25 -1.53 -26.19
CA LEU A 105 -1.92 -2.12 -26.15
C LEU A 105 -1.92 -3.48 -26.85
N ALA A 106 -2.91 -4.33 -26.56
CA ALA A 106 -3.04 -5.66 -27.14
C ALA A 106 -3.21 -5.62 -28.67
N ASP A 107 -3.87 -4.60 -29.23
CA ASP A 107 -3.97 -4.40 -30.69
C ASP A 107 -2.60 -4.09 -31.33
N VAL A 108 -1.69 -3.45 -30.59
CA VAL A 108 -0.38 -3.02 -31.08
C VAL A 108 0.70 -4.09 -30.86
N VAL A 109 0.77 -4.68 -29.66
CA VAL A 109 1.85 -5.62 -29.27
C VAL A 109 1.42 -7.09 -29.26
N GLY A 110 0.12 -7.35 -29.47
CA GLY A 110 -0.49 -8.67 -29.47
C GLY A 110 -0.88 -9.16 -28.08
N SER A 111 -2.06 -9.76 -27.97
CA SER A 111 -2.62 -10.29 -26.70
C SER A 111 -1.71 -11.32 -26.01
N ALA A 112 -0.92 -12.09 -26.78
CA ALA A 112 0.03 -13.04 -26.21
C ALA A 112 1.15 -12.34 -25.42
N SER A 113 1.64 -11.21 -25.92
CA SER A 113 2.67 -10.40 -25.25
C SER A 113 2.11 -9.76 -23.96
N CYS A 114 0.90 -9.22 -24.02
CA CYS A 114 0.19 -8.69 -22.83
C CYS A 114 -0.01 -9.76 -21.77
N THR A 115 -0.47 -10.96 -22.17
CA THR A 115 -0.66 -12.10 -21.26
C THR A 115 0.65 -12.50 -20.60
N GLN A 116 1.75 -12.56 -21.36
CA GLN A 116 3.06 -12.89 -20.82
C GLN A 116 3.55 -11.83 -19.83
N MET A 117 3.40 -10.55 -20.15
CA MET A 117 3.77 -9.43 -19.28
C MET A 117 3.02 -9.46 -17.95
N TYR A 118 1.71 -9.69 -18.00
CA TYR A 118 0.89 -9.81 -16.79
C TYR A 118 1.26 -11.04 -15.95
N ASN A 119 1.49 -12.20 -16.58
CA ASN A 119 1.96 -13.40 -15.88
C ASN A 119 3.34 -13.20 -15.23
N ASP A 120 4.24 -12.47 -15.89
CA ASP A 120 5.56 -12.17 -15.34
C ASP A 120 5.45 -11.20 -14.16
N TYR A 121 4.56 -10.20 -14.23
CA TYR A 121 4.24 -9.35 -13.09
C TYR A 121 3.77 -10.16 -11.89
N MET A 122 2.78 -11.05 -12.06
CA MET A 122 2.26 -11.86 -10.95
C MET A 122 3.35 -12.73 -10.30
N LYS A 123 4.25 -13.32 -11.09
CA LYS A 123 5.41 -14.06 -10.57
C LYS A 123 6.39 -13.15 -9.82
N ALA A 124 6.60 -11.93 -10.30
CA ALA A 124 7.47 -10.96 -9.65
C ALA A 124 6.93 -10.55 -8.27
N ILE A 125 5.61 -10.39 -8.14
CA ILE A 125 4.96 -10.15 -6.85
C ILE A 125 5.21 -11.31 -5.88
N ASP A 126 5.02 -12.56 -6.31
CA ASP A 126 5.31 -13.73 -5.47
C ASP A 126 6.79 -13.80 -5.05
N GLN A 127 7.70 -13.42 -5.95
CA GLN A 127 9.13 -13.39 -5.68
C GLN A 127 9.49 -12.34 -4.63
N ILE A 128 8.95 -11.13 -4.71
CA ILE A 128 9.22 -10.06 -3.73
C ILE A 128 8.56 -10.37 -2.40
N LYS A 129 7.33 -10.90 -2.41
CA LYS A 129 6.63 -11.39 -1.22
C LYS A 129 7.46 -12.39 -0.42
N SER A 130 8.32 -13.19 -1.08
CA SER A 130 9.19 -14.14 -0.39
C SER A 130 10.19 -13.49 0.58
N LEU A 131 10.45 -12.18 0.43
CA LEU A 131 11.33 -11.40 1.32
C LEU A 131 10.67 -10.97 2.63
N THR A 132 9.35 -11.15 2.79
CA THR A 132 8.56 -10.65 3.93
C THR A 132 9.19 -10.97 5.28
N VAL A 133 9.64 -12.21 5.49
CA VAL A 133 10.22 -12.60 6.78
C VAL A 133 11.52 -11.84 7.04
N GLU A 134 12.39 -11.75 6.04
CA GLU A 134 13.71 -11.11 6.14
C GLU A 134 13.58 -9.60 6.43
N VAL A 135 12.72 -8.90 5.68
CA VAL A 135 12.55 -7.44 5.81
C VAL A 135 11.88 -7.05 7.12
N LEU A 136 10.88 -7.81 7.59
CA LEU A 136 10.21 -7.54 8.87
C LEU A 136 11.13 -7.84 10.06
N ASP A 137 11.97 -8.89 9.99
CA ASP A 137 12.96 -9.16 11.03
C ASP A 137 14.04 -8.07 11.09
N TYR A 138 14.48 -7.57 9.93
CA TYR A 138 15.39 -6.42 9.87
C TYR A 138 14.75 -5.18 10.52
N ALA A 139 13.50 -4.86 10.17
CA ALA A 139 12.79 -3.72 10.71
C ALA A 139 12.63 -3.79 12.24
N SER A 140 12.35 -4.98 12.79
CA SER A 140 12.23 -5.20 14.24
C SER A 140 13.50 -4.88 15.04
N GLN A 141 14.67 -4.89 14.38
CA GLN A 141 15.98 -4.62 14.98
C GLN A 141 16.51 -3.22 14.64
N SER A 142 15.90 -2.56 13.66
CA SER A 142 16.27 -1.22 13.22
C SER A 142 15.79 -0.15 14.19
N SER A 143 16.40 1.03 14.12
CA SER A 143 15.92 2.24 14.81
C SER A 143 14.95 3.05 13.96
N ALA A 144 14.32 2.43 12.96
CA ALA A 144 13.33 3.07 12.11
C ALA A 144 12.17 3.61 12.94
N ASP A 145 11.65 4.76 12.54
CA ASP A 145 10.46 5.33 13.16
C ASP A 145 9.19 4.56 12.78
N ASP A 146 8.06 4.93 13.40
CA ASP A 146 6.78 4.25 13.16
C ASP A 146 6.28 4.45 11.71
N ILE A 147 6.62 5.55 11.05
CA ILE A 147 6.21 5.83 9.66
C ILE A 147 6.96 4.90 8.69
N GLU A 148 8.28 4.81 8.83
CA GLU A 148 9.12 3.89 8.05
C GLU A 148 8.67 2.43 8.22
N LYS A 149 8.33 2.03 9.46
CA LYS A 149 7.75 0.71 9.75
C LYS A 149 6.39 0.52 9.10
N ARG A 150 5.54 1.54 9.06
CA ARG A 150 4.20 1.45 8.47
C ARG A 150 4.23 1.25 6.95
N TYR A 151 5.24 1.80 6.26
CA TYR A 151 5.47 1.46 4.85
C TYR A 151 5.74 -0.03 4.61
N LEU A 152 6.37 -0.73 5.56
CA LEU A 152 6.51 -2.19 5.47
C LEU A 152 5.18 -2.92 5.69
N LEU A 153 4.34 -2.43 6.60
CA LEU A 153 3.01 -2.99 6.83
C LEU A 153 2.08 -2.79 5.63
N ILE A 154 2.18 -1.65 4.93
CA ILE A 154 1.48 -1.41 3.66
C ILE A 154 1.88 -2.46 2.64
N ALA A 155 3.18 -2.68 2.46
CA ALA A 155 3.69 -3.66 1.50
C ALA A 155 3.30 -5.10 1.87
N ASP A 156 3.43 -5.48 3.13
CA ASP A 156 2.96 -6.79 3.64
C ASP A 156 1.47 -7.01 3.36
N ALA A 157 0.62 -6.02 3.69
CA ALA A 157 -0.81 -6.08 3.43
C ALA A 157 -1.11 -6.24 1.92
N ALA A 158 -0.44 -5.48 1.07
CA ALA A 158 -0.59 -5.60 -0.38
C ALA A 158 -0.21 -7.00 -0.88
N PHE A 159 0.92 -7.56 -0.43
CA PHE A 159 1.34 -8.90 -0.82
C PHE A 159 0.46 -10.02 -0.25
N ARG A 160 -0.28 -9.76 0.83
CA ARG A 160 -1.34 -10.64 1.33
C ARG A 160 -2.67 -10.51 0.59
N GLN A 161 -2.75 -9.60 -0.39
CA GLN A 161 -3.98 -9.24 -1.13
C GLN A 161 -5.02 -8.50 -0.28
N SER A 162 -4.56 -7.86 0.79
CA SER A 162 -5.37 -7.07 1.73
C SER A 162 -5.33 -5.60 1.33
N CYS A 163 -5.76 -5.31 0.10
CA CYS A 163 -5.53 -4.02 -0.56
C CYS A 163 -6.25 -2.86 0.15
N ASN A 164 -7.44 -3.08 0.70
CA ASN A 164 -8.14 -2.07 1.49
C ASN A 164 -7.35 -1.70 2.76
N VAL A 165 -6.70 -2.67 3.40
CA VAL A 165 -5.83 -2.41 4.56
C VAL A 165 -4.57 -1.65 4.14
N ALA A 166 -3.95 -2.05 3.02
CA ALA A 166 -2.78 -1.36 2.48
C ALA A 166 -3.10 0.11 2.14
N ASN A 167 -4.23 0.36 1.48
CA ASN A 167 -4.68 1.70 1.10
C ASN A 167 -5.12 2.54 2.31
N MET A 168 -5.76 1.92 3.31
CA MET A 168 -6.06 2.57 4.59
C MET A 168 -4.78 3.03 5.29
N LEU A 169 -3.78 2.16 5.41
CA LEU A 169 -2.51 2.50 6.03
C LEU A 169 -1.74 3.56 5.23
N LEU A 170 -1.78 3.51 3.90
CA LEU A 170 -1.13 4.50 3.04
C LEU A 170 -1.80 5.87 3.14
N THR A 171 -3.13 5.90 3.26
CA THR A 171 -3.90 7.14 3.41
C THR A 171 -3.67 7.78 4.77
N PHE A 172 -3.62 6.96 5.83
CA PHE A 172 -3.43 7.40 7.22
C PHE A 172 -2.02 7.06 7.73
N ILE A 173 -1.02 7.31 6.89
CA ILE A 173 0.38 6.90 7.12
C ILE A 173 1.02 7.55 8.35
N GLU A 174 0.57 8.74 8.74
CA GLU A 174 1.05 9.41 9.96
C GLU A 174 0.38 8.83 11.21
N GLY A 175 -0.86 8.35 11.08
CA GLY A 175 -1.69 7.89 12.20
C GLY A 175 -2.23 9.02 13.08
N GLU A 176 -2.07 10.28 12.64
CA GLU A 176 -2.61 11.45 13.34
C GLU A 176 -4.12 11.61 13.15
N GLU A 177 -4.66 11.03 12.08
CA GLU A 177 -6.09 11.01 11.79
C GLU A 177 -6.50 9.75 11.05
N TYR A 178 -7.78 9.39 11.20
CA TYR A 178 -8.48 8.44 10.37
C TYR A 178 -9.85 9.03 10.03
N VAL A 179 -10.37 8.73 8.84
CA VAL A 179 -11.71 9.16 8.42
C VAL A 179 -12.48 7.95 7.92
N THR A 180 -13.67 7.76 8.46
CA THR A 180 -14.61 6.70 8.07
C THR A 180 -15.99 7.30 7.77
N VAL A 181 -16.86 6.55 7.11
CA VAL A 181 -18.21 6.98 6.77
C VAL A 181 -19.21 6.20 7.63
N CYS A 182 -20.16 6.89 8.26
CA CYS A 182 -21.20 6.22 9.02
C CYS A 182 -22.12 5.40 8.08
N PRO A 183 -22.29 4.09 8.28
CA PRO A 183 -23.09 3.25 7.39
C PRO A 183 -24.60 3.56 7.45
N ALA A 184 -25.06 4.26 8.49
CA ALA A 184 -26.48 4.58 8.67
C ALA A 184 -26.91 5.90 7.97
N CYS A 185 -26.07 6.93 8.01
CA CYS A 185 -26.42 8.25 7.45
C CYS A 185 -25.48 8.74 6.34
N GLY A 186 -24.35 8.08 6.10
CA GLY A 186 -23.39 8.46 5.05
C GLY A 186 -22.54 9.68 5.38
N GLU A 187 -22.62 10.21 6.60
CA GLU A 187 -21.77 11.32 7.04
C GLU A 187 -20.40 10.83 7.46
N ASP A 188 -19.38 11.65 7.20
CA ASP A 188 -18.01 11.41 7.66
C ASP A 188 -17.93 11.40 9.19
N VAL A 189 -17.05 10.56 9.72
CA VAL A 189 -16.69 10.49 11.12
C VAL A 189 -15.18 10.53 11.22
N TYR A 190 -14.68 11.59 11.83
CA TYR A 190 -13.24 11.81 12.05
C TYR A 190 -12.82 11.07 13.31
N ILE A 191 -11.76 10.28 13.24
CA ILE A 191 -11.20 9.52 14.35
C ILE A 191 -9.79 10.00 14.61
N TRP A 192 -9.56 10.54 15.79
CA TRP A 192 -8.32 11.24 16.13
C TRP A 192 -7.82 10.82 17.52
N PRO A 193 -6.50 10.81 17.75
CA PRO A 193 -5.95 10.68 19.07
C PRO A 193 -6.32 11.88 19.95
N GLN A 194 -6.43 11.65 21.26
CA GLN A 194 -6.56 12.74 22.21
C GLN A 194 -5.29 13.61 22.22
N GLU A 195 -5.44 14.94 22.36
CA GLU A 195 -4.31 15.89 22.39
C GLU A 195 -3.13 15.40 23.24
N ASP A 196 -1.92 15.48 22.65
CA ASP A 196 -0.64 15.09 23.23
C ASP A 196 -0.52 13.62 23.67
N GLN A 197 -1.43 12.75 23.22
CA GLN A 197 -1.43 11.32 23.54
C GLN A 197 -1.60 10.46 22.29
N THR A 198 -0.98 9.28 22.25
CA THR A 198 -1.21 8.29 21.19
C THR A 198 -2.56 7.59 21.33
N ALA A 199 -3.13 7.53 22.54
CA ALA A 199 -4.41 6.91 22.82
C ALA A 199 -5.03 7.53 24.09
N PRO A 200 -6.36 7.50 24.28
CA PRO A 200 -7.37 6.85 23.43
C PRO A 200 -7.64 7.58 22.12
N LEU A 201 -8.12 6.84 21.10
CA LEU A 201 -8.75 7.45 19.93
C LEU A 201 -10.19 7.87 20.28
N GLN A 202 -10.65 8.96 19.69
CA GLN A 202 -12.00 9.52 19.85
C GLN A 202 -12.63 9.83 18.50
N ALA A 203 -13.96 9.83 18.42
CA ALA A 203 -14.70 10.16 17.21
C ALA A 203 -15.28 11.58 17.26
N TYR A 204 -15.33 12.25 16.11
CA TYR A 204 -15.70 13.66 15.97
C TYR A 204 -16.65 13.84 14.77
N GLU A 205 -17.56 14.82 14.87
CA GLU A 205 -18.55 15.13 13.82
C GLU A 205 -17.93 15.91 12.67
N HIS A 206 -16.97 16.77 13.01
CA HIS A 206 -16.23 17.57 12.05
C HIS A 206 -14.74 17.43 12.30
N ASP A 207 -13.92 17.83 11.35
CA ASP A 207 -12.48 17.91 11.50
C ASP A 207 -12.10 18.73 12.76
N PRO A 208 -11.40 18.12 13.75
CA PRO A 208 -11.01 18.78 14.99
C PRO A 208 -10.07 19.97 14.82
N VAL A 209 -9.27 20.03 13.74
CA VAL A 209 -8.38 21.16 13.43
C VAL A 209 -9.21 22.43 13.18
N PHE A 210 -10.32 22.29 12.46
CA PHE A 210 -11.19 23.40 12.11
C PHE A 210 -12.30 23.62 13.15
N ASN A 211 -12.58 22.63 14.00
CA ASN A 211 -13.64 22.66 15.00
C ASN A 211 -13.15 22.18 16.39
N PRO A 212 -12.21 22.91 17.01
CA PRO A 212 -11.54 22.44 18.24
C PRO A 212 -12.45 22.44 19.48
N GLU A 213 -13.55 23.19 19.47
CA GLU A 213 -14.47 23.29 20.62
C GLU A 213 -15.56 22.19 20.64
N GLN A 214 -15.63 21.36 19.59
CA GLN A 214 -16.63 20.29 19.51
C GLN A 214 -16.38 19.23 20.60
N GLN A 215 -17.43 18.54 21.02
CA GLN A 215 -17.29 17.48 22.02
C GLN A 215 -16.95 16.14 21.35
N PRO A 216 -15.91 15.42 21.81
CA PRO A 216 -15.57 14.11 21.29
C PRO A 216 -16.59 13.05 21.72
N TYR A 217 -16.69 12.00 20.91
CA TYR A 217 -17.44 10.78 21.20
C TYR A 217 -16.48 9.65 21.55
N ALA A 218 -16.80 8.94 22.63
CA ALA A 218 -15.97 7.84 23.10
C ALA A 218 -16.02 6.66 22.13
N ILE A 219 -14.85 6.10 21.83
CA ILE A 219 -14.70 4.83 21.12
C ILE A 219 -14.56 3.73 22.18
N THR A 220 -15.33 2.65 22.03
CA THR A 220 -15.15 1.44 22.84
C THR A 220 -14.15 0.53 22.13
N PRO A 221 -12.93 0.34 22.66
CA PRO A 221 -11.93 -0.51 22.02
C PRO A 221 -12.38 -1.97 22.01
N ALA A 222 -11.97 -2.71 20.97
CA ALA A 222 -12.18 -4.14 20.87
C ALA A 222 -11.47 -4.88 22.02
N SER A 223 -12.15 -5.88 22.59
CA SER A 223 -11.57 -6.76 23.60
C SER A 223 -10.59 -7.80 23.03
N SER A 224 -10.62 -7.99 21.71
CA SER A 224 -9.83 -8.97 20.97
C SER A 224 -9.60 -8.47 19.54
N LEU A 225 -8.40 -8.67 19.01
CA LEU A 225 -8.07 -8.46 17.59
C LEU A 225 -8.07 -9.79 16.80
N GLU A 226 -8.47 -10.89 17.45
CA GLU A 226 -8.46 -12.24 16.84
C GLU A 226 -9.74 -12.54 16.04
N ASP A 227 -10.77 -11.70 16.18
CA ASP A 227 -12.10 -11.98 15.66
C ASP A 227 -12.21 -11.71 14.14
N ASP A 228 -11.36 -10.81 13.62
CA ASP A 228 -11.25 -10.51 12.19
C ASP A 228 -9.84 -10.86 11.67
N PRO A 229 -9.72 -11.67 10.59
CA PRO A 229 -8.42 -12.11 10.08
C PRO A 229 -7.46 -10.97 9.68
N GLU A 230 -7.97 -9.85 9.18
CA GLU A 230 -7.14 -8.71 8.78
C GLU A 230 -6.64 -7.95 10.00
N THR A 231 -7.50 -7.68 10.98
CA THR A 231 -7.06 -7.06 12.25
C THR A 231 -6.02 -7.93 12.96
N LYS A 232 -6.20 -9.25 12.94
CA LYS A 232 -5.24 -10.20 13.51
C LYS A 232 -3.90 -10.16 12.79
N ALA A 233 -3.91 -10.31 11.47
CA ALA A 233 -2.67 -10.35 10.68
C ALA A 233 -1.89 -9.03 10.81
N LEU A 234 -2.61 -7.90 10.77
CA LEU A 234 -2.00 -6.59 10.96
C LEU A 234 -1.42 -6.45 12.38
N ALA A 235 -2.17 -6.81 13.42
CA ALA A 235 -1.68 -6.76 14.80
C ALA A 235 -0.42 -7.61 15.03
N GLU A 236 -0.37 -8.82 14.45
CA GLU A 236 0.81 -9.69 14.49
C GLU A 236 2.04 -9.02 13.85
N GLN A 237 1.90 -8.43 12.65
CA GLN A 237 3.02 -7.77 11.99
C GLN A 237 3.42 -6.45 12.66
N THR A 238 2.44 -5.63 13.10
CA THR A 238 2.68 -4.42 13.88
C THR A 238 3.47 -4.73 15.15
N SER A 239 3.07 -5.77 15.88
CA SER A 239 3.81 -6.21 17.07
C SER A 239 5.21 -6.72 16.74
N ARG A 240 5.39 -7.38 15.59
CA ARG A 240 6.68 -7.93 15.17
C ARG A 240 7.70 -6.82 14.87
N ILE A 241 7.30 -5.77 14.16
CA ILE A 241 8.20 -4.68 13.79
C ILE A 241 8.26 -3.56 14.83
N GLY A 242 7.33 -3.57 15.80
CA GLY A 242 7.30 -2.60 16.90
C GLY A 242 6.90 -1.19 16.45
N ASP A 243 5.89 -1.05 15.59
CA ASP A 243 5.17 0.22 15.36
C ASP A 243 4.26 0.48 16.57
N GLN A 244 4.67 1.40 17.44
CA GLN A 244 4.01 1.63 18.73
C GLN A 244 2.70 2.38 18.57
N THR A 245 2.67 3.34 17.64
CA THR A 245 1.51 4.17 17.35
C THR A 245 0.36 3.32 16.84
N LEU A 246 0.60 2.53 15.79
CA LEU A 246 -0.44 1.67 15.24
C LEU A 246 -0.87 0.58 16.25
N ALA A 247 0.07 0.02 17.02
CA ALA A 247 -0.28 -0.94 18.09
C ALA A 247 -1.24 -0.36 19.13
N ALA A 248 -1.08 0.92 19.47
CA ALA A 248 -1.99 1.62 20.39
C ALA A 248 -3.35 1.94 19.74
N HIS A 249 -3.39 2.19 18.43
CA HIS A 249 -4.61 2.54 17.70
C HIS A 249 -5.48 1.32 17.34
N LEU A 250 -4.89 0.17 17.01
CA LEU A 250 -5.61 -1.00 16.51
C LEU A 250 -6.81 -1.44 17.36
N PRO A 251 -6.73 -1.49 18.71
CA PRO A 251 -7.89 -1.82 19.53
C PRO A 251 -9.07 -0.85 19.33
N TYR A 252 -8.80 0.43 19.11
CA TYR A 252 -9.84 1.43 18.87
C TYR A 252 -10.38 1.37 17.43
N LEU A 253 -9.51 1.15 16.45
CA LEU A 253 -9.92 0.99 15.04
C LEU A 253 -10.75 -0.29 14.85
N ALA A 254 -10.43 -1.37 15.56
CA ALA A 254 -11.24 -2.59 15.63
C ALA A 254 -12.49 -2.46 16.51
N GLY A 255 -12.64 -1.32 17.19
CA GLY A 255 -13.69 -1.06 18.16
C GLY A 255 -15.02 -0.60 17.55
N THR A 256 -15.85 -0.04 18.42
CA THR A 256 -17.18 0.50 18.06
C THR A 256 -17.32 1.94 18.56
N THR A 257 -18.13 2.72 17.85
CA THR A 257 -18.47 4.09 18.24
C THR A 257 -19.92 4.39 17.94
N THR A 258 -20.40 5.54 18.43
CA THR A 258 -21.70 6.11 18.09
C THR A 258 -21.48 7.27 17.12
N CYS A 259 -22.18 7.26 15.98
CA CYS A 259 -22.09 8.34 15.01
C CYS A 259 -22.45 9.69 15.66
N PRO A 260 -21.55 10.70 15.56
CA PRO A 260 -21.82 12.03 16.08
C PRO A 260 -23.06 12.70 15.46
N ALA A 261 -23.34 12.45 14.18
CA ALA A 261 -24.47 13.05 13.46
C ALA A 261 -25.82 12.35 13.76
N CYS A 262 -25.91 11.03 13.53
CA CYS A 262 -27.19 10.31 13.58
C CYS A 262 -27.43 9.48 14.85
N ARG A 263 -26.41 9.34 15.71
CA ARG A 263 -26.46 8.58 16.98
C ARG A 263 -26.58 7.07 16.86
N GLU A 264 -26.48 6.51 15.66
CA GLU A 264 -26.43 5.07 15.46
C GLU A 264 -25.03 4.52 15.81
N ALA A 265 -25.01 3.37 16.48
CA ALA A 265 -23.78 2.67 16.81
C ALA A 265 -23.28 1.85 15.62
N PHE A 266 -21.96 1.82 15.40
CA PHE A 266 -21.35 1.03 14.34
C PHE A 266 -19.93 0.58 14.68
N SER A 267 -19.45 -0.45 13.97
CA SER A 267 -18.07 -0.92 14.05
C SER A 267 -17.18 -0.09 13.13
N ILE A 268 -16.07 0.41 13.67
CA ILE A 268 -15.18 1.33 12.95
C ILE A 268 -14.45 0.60 11.82
N TRP A 269 -13.85 -0.56 12.09
CA TRP A 269 -13.02 -1.28 11.13
C TRP A 269 -13.68 -1.51 9.76
N PRO A 270 -14.87 -2.16 9.67
CA PRO A 270 -15.52 -2.35 8.37
C PRO A 270 -15.88 -1.02 7.71
N ALA A 271 -16.40 -0.05 8.47
CA ALA A 271 -16.74 1.27 7.92
C ALA A 271 -15.51 2.03 7.40
N LEU A 272 -14.34 1.83 8.02
CA LEU A 272 -13.07 2.42 7.63
C LEU A 272 -12.52 1.75 6.36
N LEU A 273 -12.66 0.43 6.23
CA LEU A 273 -12.20 -0.28 5.03
C LEU A 273 -13.14 -0.09 3.83
N ASP A 274 -14.43 0.14 4.07
CA ASP A 274 -15.42 0.38 3.01
C ASP A 274 -15.13 1.66 2.19
N THR A 275 -14.37 2.61 2.73
CA THR A 275 -13.92 3.80 1.98
C THR A 275 -12.87 3.48 0.91
N PHE A 276 -12.27 2.29 0.97
CA PHE A 276 -11.22 1.82 0.06
C PHE A 276 -11.68 0.67 -0.84
N THR A 277 -12.94 0.26 -0.77
CA THR A 277 -13.51 -0.70 -1.72
C THR A 277 -13.61 -0.06 -3.11
N VAL A 278 -12.93 -0.66 -4.08
CA VAL A 278 -13.01 -0.32 -5.51
C VAL A 278 -14.18 -1.06 -6.18
#